data_AF-A0AAI8V7S9-F1
#
_entry.id   AF-A0AAI8V7S9-F1
#
_cell.length_a   1.000
_cell.length_b   1.000
_cell.length_c   1.000
_cell.angle_alpha   90.00
_cell.angle_beta   90.00
_cell.angle_gamma   90.00
#
_symmetry.space_group_name_H-M   'P 1'
#
loop_
_entity.id
_entity.type
_entity.pdbx_description
1 polymer ?
#
loop_
_entity_poly.entity_id
_entity_poly.type
_entity_poly.pdbx_seq_one_letter_code
_entity_poly.pdbx_strand_id
1 'polypeptide(L)'
;MANLPDSPADFPQVWQKPSFEELLACLKSLHVEPPIWKPTTSRKIILENRQDSARFRREVTTYLSSVVSSSFAWIEDDDQKEVLWDEASKRLSERCGRVGMGEIVRRWPFENRQPAHFELIIREPPMTGDSIGHKTWGSSYLMAQQLDKVASGPLAHLLGSRRPDSSLDVLELGSGTGLLGLAAAAMWQANVVLSDLPSIMANLEFNIDGNRQTIEALGGTLSSGPLTWGSEAGNAERFAKKHQFKLVIVADPLYDDDHPELLSSAVTNHLSEDPDARAIIMVPQRDSTTKRLTARFRTRMVEGVSPLRVLEEHTLACQDDWDEDEETPEVQCWWGVFGRQDKDSLSLSK
;
A
#
# COMPACT_ATOMS: atom_id res chain seq x y z
N MET A 1 25.15 13.17 11.94
CA MET A 1 23.83 13.82 11.95
C MET A 1 24.07 15.28 12.30
N ALA A 2 23.98 16.18 11.33
CA ALA A 2 23.97 17.61 11.66
C ALA A 2 22.63 17.90 12.33
N ASN A 3 22.66 18.52 13.52
CA ASN A 3 21.44 18.96 14.19
C ASN A 3 20.69 19.91 13.25
N LEU A 4 19.44 19.58 12.95
CA LEU A 4 18.53 20.53 12.32
C LEU A 4 18.44 21.77 13.23
N PRO A 5 18.50 23.00 12.70
CA PRO A 5 18.31 24.19 13.50
C PRO A 5 16.94 24.16 14.19
N ASP A 6 16.90 24.56 15.46
CA ASP A 6 15.68 24.53 16.29
C ASP A 6 14.59 25.51 15.78
N SER A 7 14.95 26.43 14.87
CA SER A 7 14.04 27.42 14.29
C SER A 7 14.34 27.71 12.80
N PRO A 8 13.31 27.85 11.94
CA PRO A 8 13.49 28.30 10.54
C PRO A 8 14.11 29.69 10.40
N ALA A 9 14.12 30.49 11.47
CA ALA A 9 14.82 31.77 11.50
C ALA A 9 16.34 31.63 11.44
N ASP A 10 16.88 30.47 11.81
CA ASP A 10 18.32 30.18 11.82
C ASP A 10 18.84 29.65 10.47
N PHE A 11 17.94 29.43 9.49
CA PHE A 11 18.33 28.98 8.16
C PHE A 11 19.11 30.08 7.42
N PRO A 12 20.05 29.71 6.52
CA PRO A 12 20.73 30.67 5.66
C PRO A 12 19.69 31.43 4.82
N GLN A 13 19.57 32.74 5.08
CA GLN A 13 18.55 33.55 4.43
C GLN A 13 19.05 34.07 3.10
N VAL A 14 18.21 34.02 2.06
CA VAL A 14 18.54 34.48 0.69
C VAL A 14 19.12 35.90 0.68
N TRP A 15 18.61 36.81 1.52
CA TRP A 15 19.09 38.19 1.60
C TRP A 15 20.50 38.34 2.20
N GLN A 16 20.99 37.32 2.93
CA GLN A 16 22.35 37.28 3.49
C GLN A 16 23.39 36.85 2.44
N LYS A 17 22.97 36.42 1.26
CA LYS A 17 23.83 35.91 0.18
C LYS A 17 24.74 34.74 0.62
N PRO A 18 24.19 33.67 1.22
CA PRO A 18 24.94 32.49 1.66
C PRO A 18 25.62 31.77 0.48
N SER A 19 26.66 30.99 0.76
CA SER A 19 27.32 30.17 -0.26
C SER A 19 26.39 29.08 -0.82
N PHE A 20 26.74 28.56 -2.00
CA PHE A 20 26.03 27.43 -2.61
C PHE A 20 26.00 26.22 -1.68
N GLU A 21 27.13 25.88 -1.06
CA GLU A 21 27.28 24.73 -0.17
C GLU A 21 26.40 24.86 1.09
N GLU A 22 26.32 26.05 1.68
CA GLU A 22 25.50 26.32 2.87
C GLU A 22 24.00 26.20 2.56
N LEU A 23 23.53 26.78 1.46
CA LEU A 23 22.14 26.66 1.03
C LEU A 23 21.79 25.21 0.71
N LEU A 24 22.62 24.53 -0.08
CA LEU A 24 22.36 23.16 -0.47
C LEU A 24 22.34 22.21 0.73
N ALA A 25 23.24 22.40 1.70
CA ALA A 25 23.25 21.62 2.93
C ALA A 25 21.98 21.85 3.76
N CYS A 26 21.53 23.11 3.87
CA CYS A 26 20.28 23.44 4.53
C CYS A 26 19.09 22.79 3.82
N LEU A 27 18.93 22.97 2.51
CA LEU A 27 17.83 22.39 1.74
C LEU A 27 17.79 20.85 1.87
N LYS A 28 18.93 20.18 1.77
CA LYS A 28 19.04 18.73 1.98
C LYS A 28 18.61 18.31 3.38
N SER A 29 18.91 19.11 4.40
CA SER A 29 18.48 18.83 5.77
C SER A 29 16.95 18.93 5.94
N LEU A 30 16.29 19.75 5.13
CA LEU A 30 14.83 19.91 5.14
C LEU A 30 14.09 18.78 4.43
N HIS A 31 14.74 17.66 4.11
CA HIS A 31 14.04 16.48 3.61
C HIS A 31 12.98 16.00 4.59
N VAL A 32 11.80 15.69 4.07
CA VAL A 32 10.76 14.99 4.83
C VAL A 32 10.60 13.61 4.23
N GLU A 33 10.85 12.57 5.04
CA GLU A 33 10.48 11.21 4.64
C GLU A 33 8.96 11.11 4.54
N PRO A 34 8.41 10.47 3.49
CA PRO A 34 6.98 10.28 3.39
C PRO A 34 6.46 9.50 4.60
N PRO A 35 5.29 9.87 5.16
CA PRO A 35 4.78 9.21 6.34
C PRO A 35 4.50 7.73 6.08
N ILE A 36 4.89 6.91 7.06
CA ILE A 36 4.46 5.51 7.20
C ILE A 36 3.42 5.49 8.31
N TRP A 37 2.26 4.87 8.09
CA TRP A 37 1.24 4.75 9.13
C TRP A 37 1.78 3.90 10.29
N LYS A 38 1.80 4.45 11.51
CA LYS A 38 2.24 3.75 12.72
C LYS A 38 1.04 3.36 13.58
N PRO A 39 0.63 2.08 13.63
CA PRO A 39 -0.56 1.64 14.34
C PRO A 39 -0.54 1.92 15.86
N THR A 40 0.63 2.15 16.45
CA THR A 40 0.84 2.19 17.91
C THR A 40 1.00 3.59 18.50
N THR A 41 0.90 4.66 17.70
CA THR A 41 1.14 6.02 18.21
C THR A 41 -0.11 6.57 18.91
N SER A 42 0.02 6.91 20.21
CA SER A 42 -1.07 7.46 21.02
C SER A 42 -1.59 8.81 20.48
N ARG A 43 -2.92 8.95 20.37
CA ARG A 43 -3.63 10.19 19.95
C ARG A 43 -3.15 11.46 20.67
N LYS A 44 -2.78 11.36 21.95
CA LYS A 44 -2.35 12.52 22.75
C LYS A 44 -0.97 13.04 22.34
N ILE A 45 -0.01 12.12 22.10
CA ILE A 45 1.35 12.45 21.63
C ILE A 45 1.29 13.00 20.20
N ILE A 46 0.38 12.47 19.38
CA ILE A 46 0.10 12.98 18.03
C ILE A 46 -0.38 14.44 18.09
N LEU A 47 -1.33 14.77 18.97
CA LEU A 47 -1.92 16.11 19.08
C LEU A 47 -0.94 17.17 19.65
N GLU A 48 -0.13 16.81 20.64
CA GLU A 48 0.86 17.73 21.23
C GLU A 48 2.04 18.01 20.28
N ASN A 49 2.56 16.98 19.57
CA ASN A 49 3.56 17.19 18.52
C ASN A 49 3.01 17.97 17.31
N ARG A 50 1.69 17.97 17.07
CA ARG A 50 1.06 18.57 15.88
C ARG A 50 1.06 20.10 15.88
N GLN A 51 0.87 20.76 17.02
CA GLN A 51 0.80 22.24 17.05
C GLN A 51 2.16 22.89 16.81
N ASP A 52 3.19 22.39 17.50
CA ASP A 52 4.58 22.84 17.30
C ASP A 52 5.07 22.49 15.88
N SER A 53 4.67 21.32 15.36
CA SER A 53 4.97 20.90 13.99
C SER A 53 4.22 21.74 12.93
N ALA A 54 2.98 22.17 13.16
CA ALA A 54 2.21 22.93 12.17
C ALA A 54 2.79 24.33 11.92
N ARG A 55 3.16 25.02 13.00
CA ARG A 55 3.84 26.33 12.90
C ARG A 55 5.18 26.19 12.19
N PHE A 56 6.00 25.23 12.62
CA PHE A 56 7.29 24.95 12.00
C PHE A 56 7.13 24.61 10.51
N ARG A 57 6.17 23.75 10.14
CA ARG A 57 5.86 23.42 8.73
C ARG A 57 5.55 24.66 7.90
N ARG A 58 4.71 25.57 8.40
CA ARG A 58 4.35 26.81 7.70
C ARG A 58 5.55 27.74 7.50
N GLU A 59 6.39 27.88 8.52
CA GLU A 59 7.59 28.70 8.47
C GLU A 59 8.61 28.11 7.46
N VAL A 60 8.80 26.79 7.45
CA VAL A 60 9.64 26.09 6.47
C VAL A 60 9.09 26.25 5.03
N THR A 61 7.77 26.10 4.82
CA THR A 61 7.15 26.31 3.50
C THR A 61 7.36 27.75 3.00
N THR A 62 7.27 28.73 3.90
CA THR A 62 7.55 30.14 3.58
C THR A 62 9.01 30.34 3.18
N TYR A 63 9.94 29.73 3.93
CA TYR A 63 11.36 29.75 3.61
C TYR A 63 11.64 29.14 2.23
N LEU A 64 11.17 27.92 1.97
CA LEU A 64 11.36 27.23 0.69
C LEU A 64 10.80 28.04 -0.48
N SER A 65 9.63 28.66 -0.31
CA SER A 65 9.03 29.54 -1.33
C SER A 65 9.92 30.77 -1.62
N SER A 66 10.58 31.32 -0.59
CA SER A 66 11.54 32.42 -0.77
C SER A 66 12.81 32.00 -1.50
N VAL A 67 13.26 30.76 -1.31
CA VAL A 67 14.41 30.18 -2.00
C VAL A 67 14.07 29.91 -3.47
N VAL A 68 12.92 29.30 -3.75
CA VAL A 68 12.46 29.02 -5.13
C VAL A 68 12.26 30.31 -5.94
N SER A 69 11.80 31.40 -5.31
CA SER A 69 11.59 32.70 -5.97
C SER A 69 12.84 33.58 -6.07
N SER A 70 13.96 33.15 -5.48
CA SER A 70 15.24 33.87 -5.56
C SER A 70 15.89 33.74 -6.93
N SER A 71 16.47 34.82 -7.43
CA SER A 71 17.33 34.80 -8.63
C SER A 71 18.75 34.30 -8.37
N PHE A 72 19.16 34.18 -7.10
CA PHE A 72 20.51 33.84 -6.68
C PHE A 72 21.60 34.69 -7.35
N ALA A 73 21.37 36.00 -7.51
CA ALA A 73 22.26 36.90 -8.27
C ALA A 73 23.71 37.01 -7.75
N TRP A 74 24.02 36.44 -6.58
CA TRP A 74 25.38 36.38 -6.01
C TRP A 74 26.11 35.06 -6.31
N ILE A 75 25.42 34.06 -6.87
CA ILE A 75 26.00 32.81 -7.36
C ILE A 75 26.26 33.02 -8.86
N GLU A 76 27.49 32.80 -9.31
CA GLU A 76 27.87 33.02 -10.72
C GLU A 76 27.52 31.82 -11.61
N ASP A 77 27.68 30.61 -11.08
CA ASP A 77 27.45 29.36 -11.80
C ASP A 77 25.95 29.07 -11.93
N ASP A 78 25.45 29.01 -13.17
CA ASP A 78 24.04 28.73 -13.46
C ASP A 78 23.65 27.28 -13.14
N ASP A 79 24.57 26.31 -13.28
CA ASP A 79 24.31 24.91 -12.93
C ASP A 79 24.07 24.76 -11.42
N GLN A 80 24.79 25.53 -10.61
CA GLN A 80 24.57 25.59 -9.16
C GLN A 80 23.20 26.15 -8.80
N LYS A 81 22.69 27.14 -9.55
CA LYS A 81 21.36 27.70 -9.33
C LYS A 81 20.27 26.69 -9.62
N GLU A 82 20.39 25.97 -10.74
CA GLU A 82 19.47 24.89 -11.11
C GLU A 82 19.39 23.83 -10.02
N VAL A 83 20.54 23.39 -9.48
CA VAL A 83 20.58 22.44 -8.35
C VAL A 83 19.84 22.97 -7.12
N LEU A 84 19.96 24.26 -6.80
CA LEU A 84 19.25 24.87 -5.66
C LEU A 84 17.74 24.97 -5.92
N TRP A 85 17.32 25.38 -7.12
CA TRP A 85 15.90 25.46 -7.48
C TRP A 85 15.25 24.09 -7.47
N ASP A 86 15.90 23.08 -8.05
CA ASP A 86 15.42 21.70 -8.06
C ASP A 86 15.28 21.16 -6.63
N GLU A 87 16.32 21.33 -5.80
CA GLU A 87 16.30 20.81 -4.44
C GLU A 87 15.24 21.51 -3.58
N ALA A 88 15.11 22.85 -3.68
CA ALA A 88 14.10 23.61 -2.95
C ALA A 88 12.67 23.27 -3.40
N SER A 89 12.45 23.14 -4.72
CA SER A 89 11.16 22.74 -5.29
C SER A 89 10.78 21.33 -4.85
N LYS A 90 11.76 20.42 -4.80
CA LYS A 90 11.57 19.07 -4.26
C LYS A 90 11.15 19.11 -2.79
N ARG A 91 11.88 19.83 -1.92
CA ARG A 91 11.52 19.96 -0.50
C ARG A 91 10.14 20.59 -0.30
N LEU A 92 9.75 21.52 -1.17
CA LEU A 92 8.44 22.15 -1.14
C LEU A 92 7.35 21.15 -1.52
N SER A 93 7.56 20.38 -2.58
CA SER A 93 6.63 19.34 -3.03
C SER A 93 6.42 18.23 -2.00
N GLU A 94 7.47 17.84 -1.25
CA GLU A 94 7.41 16.88 -0.13
C GLU A 94 6.47 17.33 1.00
N ARG A 95 6.01 18.59 0.99
CA ARG A 95 5.11 19.18 1.99
C ARG A 95 3.73 19.52 1.42
N CYS A 96 3.50 19.26 0.14
CA CYS A 96 2.18 19.38 -0.47
C CYS A 96 1.30 18.17 -0.10
N GLY A 97 -0.02 18.29 -0.26
CA GLY A 97 -0.93 17.13 -0.22
C GLY A 97 -0.54 16.10 -1.30
N ARG A 98 -1.07 14.88 -1.22
CA ARG A 98 -0.60 13.77 -2.07
C ARG A 98 -0.72 14.08 -3.57
N VAL A 99 -1.76 14.82 -3.97
CA VAL A 99 -1.96 15.26 -5.37
C VAL A 99 -0.84 16.20 -5.86
N GLY A 100 -0.23 16.98 -4.97
CA GLY A 100 0.89 17.88 -5.29
C GLY A 100 2.27 17.27 -5.06
N MET A 101 2.35 16.06 -4.47
CA MET A 101 3.62 15.35 -4.29
C MET A 101 4.02 14.63 -5.58
N GLY A 102 5.31 14.71 -5.90
CA GLY A 102 5.90 13.89 -6.96
C GLY A 102 5.97 12.41 -6.62
N GLU A 103 6.89 11.72 -7.31
CA GLU A 103 7.22 10.34 -6.99
C GLU A 103 7.71 10.23 -5.54
N ILE A 104 7.19 9.24 -4.81
CA ILE A 104 7.66 8.92 -3.47
C ILE A 104 8.14 7.47 -3.43
N VAL A 105 9.13 7.23 -2.60
CA VAL A 105 9.57 5.88 -2.23
C VAL A 105 9.37 5.74 -0.73
N ARG A 106 8.57 4.77 -0.31
CA ARG A 106 8.29 4.45 1.08
C ARG A 106 8.97 3.17 1.48
N ARG A 107 9.47 3.13 2.72
CA ARG A 107 10.14 1.98 3.31
C ARG A 107 9.24 1.42 4.40
N TRP A 108 8.81 0.18 4.28
CA TRP A 108 7.83 -0.44 5.15
C TRP A 108 8.52 -1.47 6.04
N PRO A 109 8.81 -1.15 7.31
CA PRO A 109 9.49 -2.08 8.21
C PRO A 109 8.51 -3.15 8.72
N PHE A 110 8.91 -4.41 8.60
CA PHE A 110 8.23 -5.56 9.17
C PHE A 110 9.08 -6.08 10.35
N GLU A 111 8.95 -5.41 11.49
CA GLU A 111 9.64 -5.74 12.75
C GLU A 111 8.96 -6.91 13.47
N ASN A 112 9.77 -7.74 14.15
CA ASN A 112 9.31 -8.87 14.97
C ASN A 112 8.39 -9.86 14.22
N ARG A 113 8.59 -10.02 12.92
CA ARG A 113 7.83 -10.95 12.07
C ARG A 113 8.57 -12.28 11.92
N GLN A 114 7.81 -13.35 11.71
CA GLN A 114 8.36 -14.64 11.28
C GLN A 114 8.49 -14.62 9.74
N PRO A 115 9.58 -15.16 9.15
CA PRO A 115 10.71 -15.83 9.79
C PRO A 115 11.83 -14.89 10.28
N ALA A 116 11.85 -13.63 9.84
CA ALA A 116 12.86 -12.64 10.24
C ALA A 116 12.35 -11.20 10.04
N HIS A 117 13.10 -10.22 10.56
CA HIS A 117 12.90 -8.82 10.24
C HIS A 117 13.27 -8.52 8.79
N PHE A 118 12.42 -7.77 8.10
CA PHE A 118 12.69 -7.28 6.75
C PHE A 118 12.02 -5.92 6.53
N GLU A 119 12.37 -5.30 5.41
CA GLU A 119 11.80 -4.04 4.96
C GLU A 119 11.38 -4.19 3.50
N LEU A 120 10.24 -3.60 3.14
CA LEU A 120 9.81 -3.48 1.75
C LEU A 120 9.99 -2.04 1.27
N ILE A 121 10.63 -1.86 0.13
CA ILE A 121 10.84 -0.55 -0.50
C ILE A 121 9.85 -0.41 -1.64
N ILE A 122 8.91 0.50 -1.52
CA ILE A 122 7.78 0.65 -2.45
C ILE A 122 7.84 2.02 -3.10
N ARG A 123 7.92 2.03 -4.43
CA ARG A 123 7.79 3.23 -5.27
C ARG A 123 6.32 3.49 -5.60
N GLU A 124 5.95 4.76 -5.47
CA GLU A 124 4.64 5.30 -5.81
C GLU A 124 4.82 6.50 -6.75
N PRO A 125 4.55 6.31 -8.06
CA PRO A 125 4.56 7.38 -9.05
C PRO A 125 3.67 8.57 -8.67
N PRO A 126 3.87 9.74 -9.31
CA PRO A 126 2.97 10.87 -9.16
C PRO A 126 1.53 10.51 -9.54
N MET A 127 0.55 11.11 -8.86
CA MET A 127 -0.86 10.94 -9.23
C MET A 127 -1.18 11.77 -10.48
N THR A 128 -1.28 11.10 -11.63
CA THR A 128 -1.76 11.70 -12.89
C THR A 128 -3.06 11.04 -13.34
N GLY A 129 -4.15 11.81 -13.47
CA GLY A 129 -5.46 11.27 -13.88
C GLY A 129 -5.99 10.20 -12.93
N ASP A 130 -6.54 9.12 -13.46
CA ASP A 130 -7.20 8.02 -12.71
C ASP A 130 -6.21 6.99 -12.11
N SER A 131 -4.97 7.37 -11.82
CA SER A 131 -3.88 6.46 -11.41
C SER A 131 -3.91 6.05 -9.93
N ILE A 132 -5.10 5.77 -9.38
CA ILE A 132 -5.30 5.39 -7.96
C ILE A 132 -4.52 4.11 -7.59
N GLY A 133 -4.31 3.20 -8.54
CA GLY A 133 -3.54 1.96 -8.36
C GLY A 133 -2.02 2.16 -8.20
N HIS A 134 -1.49 3.35 -8.47
CA HIS A 134 -0.07 3.66 -8.24
C HIS A 134 0.24 4.05 -6.78
N LYS A 135 -0.78 4.14 -5.93
CA LYS A 135 -0.66 4.50 -4.52
C LYS A 135 -0.79 3.28 -3.62
N THR A 136 0.02 3.25 -2.57
CA THR A 136 -0.21 2.30 -1.48
C THR A 136 -1.30 2.88 -0.58
N TRP A 137 -2.33 2.09 -0.30
CA TRP A 137 -3.43 2.48 0.60
C TRP A 137 -3.29 1.86 1.99
N GLY A 138 -3.82 2.55 3.01
CA GLY A 138 -3.68 2.15 4.42
C GLY A 138 -4.16 0.73 4.70
N SER A 139 -5.25 0.32 4.02
CA SER A 139 -5.82 -1.03 4.09
C SER A 139 -4.83 -2.12 3.64
N SER A 140 -4.02 -1.89 2.60
CA SER A 140 -2.99 -2.84 2.14
C SER A 140 -1.95 -3.08 3.23
N TYR A 141 -1.44 -2.01 3.85
CA TYR A 141 -0.49 -2.13 4.94
C TYR A 141 -1.13 -2.73 6.20
N LEU A 142 -2.36 -2.32 6.55
CA LEU A 142 -3.09 -2.88 7.69
C LEU A 142 -3.28 -4.38 7.54
N MET A 143 -3.68 -4.85 6.35
CA MET A 143 -3.80 -6.27 6.05
C MET A 143 -2.45 -6.98 6.15
N ALA A 144 -1.37 -6.38 5.63
CA ALA A 144 -0.02 -6.90 5.76
C ALA A 144 0.41 -7.07 7.23
N GLN A 145 0.02 -6.14 8.11
CA GLN A 145 0.29 -6.24 9.55
C GLN A 145 -0.49 -7.37 10.24
N GLN A 146 -1.59 -7.86 9.65
CA GLN A 146 -2.40 -8.97 10.17
C GLN A 146 -1.97 -10.36 9.68
N LEU A 147 -0.99 -10.46 8.75
CA LEU A 147 -0.64 -11.73 8.10
C LEU A 147 -0.23 -12.84 9.08
N ASP A 148 0.44 -12.51 10.20
CA ASP A 148 0.79 -13.51 11.24
C ASP A 148 -0.46 -14.06 11.95
N LYS A 149 -1.40 -13.18 12.32
CA LYS A 149 -2.64 -13.57 12.98
C LYS A 149 -3.45 -14.47 12.06
N VAL A 150 -3.56 -14.09 10.79
CA VAL A 150 -4.22 -14.85 9.74
C VAL A 150 -3.53 -16.20 9.52
N ALA A 151 -2.19 -16.25 9.52
CA ALA A 151 -1.43 -17.47 9.39
C ALA A 151 -1.67 -18.47 10.55
N SER A 152 -1.67 -17.97 11.79
CA SER A 152 -1.86 -18.79 12.99
C SER A 152 -3.31 -19.18 13.27
N GLY A 153 -4.27 -18.50 12.64
CA GLY A 153 -5.71 -18.75 12.83
C GLY A 153 -6.33 -19.38 11.59
N PRO A 154 -7.02 -18.60 10.74
CA PRO A 154 -7.82 -19.13 9.63
C PRO A 154 -7.03 -19.85 8.53
N LEU A 155 -5.70 -19.68 8.47
CA LEU A 155 -4.81 -20.39 7.54
C LEU A 155 -3.91 -21.43 8.22
N ALA A 156 -4.11 -21.74 9.50
CA ALA A 156 -3.21 -22.63 10.24
C ALA A 156 -3.10 -24.02 9.60
N HIS A 157 -4.18 -24.52 8.99
CA HIS A 157 -4.20 -25.79 8.25
C HIS A 157 -3.38 -25.75 6.95
N LEU A 158 -3.29 -24.58 6.29
CA LEU A 158 -2.51 -24.40 5.06
C LEU A 158 -1.03 -24.13 5.33
N LEU A 159 -0.72 -23.37 6.39
CA LEU A 159 0.63 -22.88 6.67
C LEU A 159 1.35 -23.66 7.78
N GLY A 160 0.64 -24.18 8.78
CA GLY A 160 1.23 -24.83 9.96
C GLY A 160 1.69 -26.28 9.77
N SER A 161 1.17 -26.98 8.76
CA SER A 161 1.50 -28.39 8.46
C SER A 161 2.22 -28.56 7.12
N ARG A 162 2.74 -27.47 6.56
CA ARG A 162 3.27 -27.43 5.21
C ARG A 162 4.61 -28.18 5.13
N ARG A 163 4.71 -29.12 4.20
CA ARG A 163 5.99 -29.80 3.95
C ARG A 163 6.97 -28.80 3.31
N PRO A 164 8.29 -28.91 3.59
CA PRO A 164 9.30 -27.99 3.04
C PRO A 164 9.30 -27.89 1.51
N ASP A 165 8.80 -28.90 0.82
CA ASP A 165 8.75 -29.02 -0.64
C ASP A 165 7.40 -28.59 -1.26
N SER A 166 6.39 -28.31 -0.45
CA SER A 166 5.07 -27.88 -0.96
C SER A 166 5.01 -26.37 -1.13
N SER A 167 4.80 -25.92 -2.37
CA SER A 167 4.29 -24.60 -2.80
C SER A 167 2.98 -24.15 -2.18
N LEU A 168 2.85 -23.01 -1.47
CA LEU A 168 1.55 -22.35 -1.33
C LEU A 168 1.41 -21.31 -2.45
N ASP A 169 0.51 -21.57 -3.40
CA ASP A 169 0.23 -20.65 -4.50
C ASP A 169 -0.85 -19.64 -4.08
N VAL A 170 -0.47 -18.37 -4.08
CA VAL A 170 -1.27 -17.22 -3.66
C VAL A 170 -1.45 -16.29 -4.86
N LEU A 171 -2.67 -15.77 -5.04
CA LEU A 171 -2.95 -14.67 -5.96
C LEU A 171 -3.37 -13.44 -5.18
N GLU A 172 -2.74 -12.31 -5.47
CA GLU A 172 -3.26 -11.00 -5.08
C GLU A 172 -4.02 -10.39 -6.28
N LEU A 173 -5.28 -10.01 -6.05
CA LEU A 173 -6.10 -9.29 -7.03
C LEU A 173 -6.06 -7.79 -6.72
N GLY A 174 -5.76 -6.96 -7.72
CA GLY A 174 -5.69 -5.51 -7.53
C GLY A 174 -4.53 -5.12 -6.62
N SER A 175 -3.32 -5.61 -6.95
CA SER A 175 -2.11 -5.44 -6.13
C SER A 175 -1.70 -3.98 -5.94
N GLY A 176 -2.05 -3.07 -6.86
CA GLY A 176 -1.59 -1.69 -6.88
C GLY A 176 -0.06 -1.62 -6.88
N THR A 177 0.51 -1.17 -5.76
CA THR A 177 1.96 -1.12 -5.55
C THR A 177 2.59 -2.46 -5.17
N GLY A 178 1.78 -3.44 -4.76
CA GLY A 178 2.17 -4.80 -4.41
C GLY A 178 2.51 -5.02 -2.94
N LEU A 179 2.34 -4.02 -2.06
CA LEU A 179 2.78 -4.10 -0.66
C LEU A 179 2.27 -5.36 0.07
N LEU A 180 0.98 -5.66 -0.02
CA LEU A 180 0.38 -6.81 0.67
C LEU A 180 0.88 -8.14 0.08
N GLY A 181 0.89 -8.32 -1.25
CA GLY A 181 1.42 -9.51 -1.90
C GLY A 181 2.91 -9.77 -1.61
N LEU A 182 3.73 -8.71 -1.62
CA LEU A 182 5.16 -8.78 -1.27
C LEU A 182 5.36 -9.22 0.19
N ALA A 183 4.59 -8.64 1.12
CA ALA A 183 4.63 -9.03 2.53
C ALA A 183 4.16 -10.47 2.73
N ALA A 184 3.10 -10.90 2.04
CA ALA A 184 2.60 -12.26 2.06
C ALA A 184 3.65 -13.27 1.56
N ALA A 185 4.38 -12.94 0.49
CA ALA A 185 5.44 -13.80 -0.04
C ALA A 185 6.55 -14.01 0.99
N ALA A 186 7.01 -12.93 1.62
CA ALA A 186 8.03 -12.95 2.65
C ALA A 186 7.59 -13.72 3.92
N MET A 187 6.43 -13.39 4.48
CA MET A 187 5.98 -13.91 5.77
C MET A 187 5.48 -15.35 5.68
N TRP A 188 4.78 -15.70 4.60
CA TRP A 188 4.24 -17.05 4.41
C TRP A 188 5.16 -17.97 3.62
N GLN A 189 6.31 -17.49 3.15
CA GLN A 189 7.29 -18.26 2.36
C GLN A 189 6.57 -18.94 1.18
N ALA A 190 5.78 -18.13 0.48
CA ALA A 190 4.78 -18.57 -0.48
C ALA A 190 5.16 -18.13 -1.89
N ASN A 191 4.57 -18.80 -2.89
CA ASN A 191 4.60 -18.36 -4.27
C ASN A 191 3.45 -17.39 -4.48
N VAL A 192 3.76 -16.10 -4.61
CA VAL A 192 2.76 -15.06 -4.76
C VAL A 192 2.77 -14.54 -6.18
N VAL A 193 1.58 -14.50 -6.76
CA VAL A 193 1.31 -13.90 -8.05
C VAL A 193 0.58 -12.58 -7.79
N LEU A 194 1.17 -11.48 -8.21
CA LEU A 194 0.58 -10.15 -8.09
C LEU A 194 -0.11 -9.78 -9.41
N SER A 195 -1.31 -9.23 -9.34
CA SER A 195 -2.10 -8.94 -10.54
C SER A 195 -2.85 -7.63 -10.45
N ASP A 196 -2.88 -6.90 -11.56
CA ASP A 196 -3.56 -5.61 -11.67
C ASP A 196 -3.88 -5.29 -13.15
N LEU A 197 -4.43 -4.11 -13.41
CA LEU A 197 -4.66 -3.58 -14.74
C LEU A 197 -3.34 -3.35 -15.49
N PRO A 198 -3.32 -3.47 -16.84
CA PRO A 198 -2.12 -3.25 -17.65
C PRO A 198 -1.37 -1.93 -17.37
N SER A 199 -2.09 -0.85 -17.03
CA SER A 199 -1.51 0.46 -16.71
C SER A 199 -0.77 0.51 -15.37
N ILE A 200 -1.00 -0.44 -14.47
CA ILE A 200 -0.37 -0.52 -13.14
C ILE A 200 0.86 -1.43 -13.17
N MET A 201 0.90 -2.39 -14.11
CA MET A 201 1.91 -3.45 -14.17
C MET A 201 3.35 -2.94 -14.16
N ALA A 202 3.67 -1.86 -14.90
CA ALA A 202 5.04 -1.36 -14.97
C ALA A 202 5.59 -0.91 -13.59
N ASN A 203 4.76 -0.26 -12.76
CA ASN A 203 5.19 0.13 -11.41
C ASN A 203 5.19 -1.06 -10.45
N LEU A 204 4.22 -1.97 -10.59
CA LEU A 204 4.15 -3.19 -9.79
C LEU A 204 5.40 -4.08 -10.02
N GLU A 205 5.82 -4.26 -11.28
CA GLU A 205 7.03 -4.99 -11.65
C GLU A 205 8.30 -4.32 -11.10
N PHE A 206 8.39 -3.00 -11.18
CA PHE A 206 9.48 -2.24 -10.56
C PHE A 206 9.59 -2.54 -9.05
N ASN A 207 8.46 -2.53 -8.33
CA ASN A 207 8.44 -2.84 -6.90
C ASN A 207 8.77 -4.30 -6.61
N ILE A 208 8.31 -5.23 -7.45
CA ILE A 208 8.67 -6.66 -7.33
C ILE A 208 10.18 -6.84 -7.47
N ASP A 209 10.78 -6.28 -8.51
CA ASP A 209 12.21 -6.45 -8.77
C ASP A 209 13.07 -5.79 -7.69
N GLY A 210 12.66 -4.62 -7.19
CA GLY A 210 13.32 -3.94 -6.08
C GLY A 210 13.33 -4.72 -4.76
N ASN A 211 12.38 -5.66 -4.56
CA ASN A 211 12.25 -6.45 -3.33
C ASN A 211 12.55 -7.94 -3.52
N ARG A 212 12.83 -8.38 -4.76
CA ARG A 212 12.98 -9.81 -5.12
C ARG A 212 14.03 -10.52 -4.28
N GLN A 213 15.22 -9.93 -4.15
CA GLN A 213 16.32 -10.53 -3.39
C GLN A 213 15.94 -10.72 -1.92
N THR A 214 15.30 -9.74 -1.29
CA THR A 214 14.83 -9.81 0.10
C THR A 214 13.82 -10.95 0.28
N ILE A 215 12.88 -11.09 -0.65
CA ILE A 215 11.80 -12.08 -0.56
C ILE A 215 12.32 -13.50 -0.82
N GLU A 216 13.20 -13.68 -1.81
CA GLU A 216 13.84 -14.96 -2.09
C GLU A 216 14.72 -15.43 -0.92
N ALA A 217 15.43 -14.51 -0.26
CA ALA A 217 16.22 -14.83 0.94
C ALA A 217 15.36 -15.31 2.12
N LEU A 218 14.08 -14.93 2.16
CA LEU A 218 13.11 -15.39 3.16
C LEU A 218 12.36 -16.66 2.73
N GLY A 219 12.61 -17.18 1.52
CA GLY A 219 11.96 -18.39 0.99
C GLY A 219 10.63 -18.14 0.26
N GLY A 220 10.29 -16.88 -0.02
CA GLY A 220 9.16 -16.52 -0.88
C GLY A 220 9.56 -16.46 -2.35
N THR A 221 8.57 -16.51 -3.25
CA THR A 221 8.77 -16.27 -4.68
C THR A 221 7.68 -15.37 -5.24
N LEU A 222 8.03 -14.61 -6.29
CA LEU A 222 7.17 -13.58 -6.86
C LEU A 222 7.09 -13.73 -8.37
N SER A 223 5.87 -13.61 -8.88
CA SER A 223 5.61 -13.33 -10.29
C SER A 223 4.44 -12.35 -10.41
N SER A 224 4.24 -11.81 -11.60
CA SER A 224 3.15 -10.87 -11.87
C SER A 224 2.49 -11.16 -13.21
N GLY A 225 1.32 -10.57 -13.43
CA GLY A 225 0.74 -10.48 -14.76
C GLY A 225 -0.51 -9.59 -14.79
N PRO A 226 -0.82 -8.97 -15.94
CA PRO A 226 -2.05 -8.20 -16.08
C PRO A 226 -3.28 -9.09 -15.91
N LEU A 227 -4.25 -8.62 -15.14
CA LEU A 227 -5.55 -9.24 -14.91
C LEU A 227 -6.63 -8.16 -14.76
N THR A 228 -7.42 -7.97 -15.81
CA THR A 228 -8.61 -7.12 -15.80
C THR A 228 -9.83 -7.96 -15.45
N TRP A 229 -10.48 -7.65 -14.33
CA TRP A 229 -11.67 -8.38 -13.89
C TRP A 229 -12.82 -8.22 -14.89
N GLY A 230 -13.53 -9.30 -15.17
CA GLY A 230 -14.66 -9.30 -16.12
C GLY A 230 -14.30 -9.22 -17.60
N SER A 231 -13.00 -9.14 -17.95
CA SER A 231 -12.50 -9.20 -19.32
C SER A 231 -11.61 -10.42 -19.50
N GLU A 232 -11.60 -11.01 -20.69
CA GLU A 232 -10.57 -11.99 -21.10
C GLU A 232 -9.45 -11.33 -21.92
N ALA A 233 -9.71 -10.14 -22.49
CA ALA A 233 -8.77 -9.43 -23.32
C ALA A 233 -7.68 -8.76 -22.47
N GLY A 234 -6.41 -8.93 -22.90
CA GLY A 234 -5.26 -8.29 -22.26
C GLY A 234 -4.76 -8.97 -20.98
N ASN A 235 -5.38 -10.07 -20.55
CA ASN A 235 -4.93 -10.82 -19.38
C ASN A 235 -3.75 -11.72 -19.72
N ALA A 236 -2.85 -11.92 -18.75
CA ALA A 236 -1.75 -12.87 -18.89
C ALA A 236 -2.28 -14.31 -19.08
N GLU A 237 -1.62 -15.10 -19.93
CA GLU A 237 -1.99 -16.48 -20.25
C GLU A 237 -2.19 -17.36 -19.01
N ARG A 238 -1.38 -17.11 -17.96
CA ARG A 238 -1.47 -17.84 -16.69
C ARG A 238 -2.86 -17.79 -16.05
N PHE A 239 -3.61 -16.70 -16.26
CA PHE A 239 -4.95 -16.51 -15.71
C PHE A 239 -6.07 -17.13 -16.56
N ALA A 240 -5.76 -17.67 -17.74
CA ALA A 240 -6.75 -18.34 -18.59
C ALA A 240 -7.25 -19.66 -17.95
N LYS A 241 -6.40 -20.33 -17.18
CA LYS A 241 -6.81 -21.52 -16.42
C LYS A 241 -7.40 -21.10 -15.07
N LYS A 242 -8.65 -21.52 -14.84
CA LYS A 242 -9.41 -21.23 -13.61
C LYS A 242 -9.01 -22.12 -12.44
N HIS A 243 -9.35 -21.70 -11.23
CA HIS A 243 -9.29 -22.45 -9.97
C HIS A 243 -7.90 -22.95 -9.57
N GLN A 244 -6.88 -22.14 -9.81
CA GLN A 244 -5.48 -22.53 -9.61
C GLN A 244 -4.95 -22.22 -8.21
N PHE A 245 -5.47 -21.19 -7.54
CA PHE A 245 -4.82 -20.64 -6.35
C PHE A 245 -5.45 -21.16 -5.06
N LYS A 246 -4.62 -21.64 -4.12
CA LYS A 246 -5.12 -22.07 -2.80
C LYS A 246 -5.54 -20.88 -1.94
N LEU A 247 -4.93 -19.73 -2.17
CA LEU A 247 -5.22 -18.51 -1.46
C LEU A 247 -5.40 -17.35 -2.45
N VAL A 248 -6.47 -16.60 -2.27
CA VAL A 248 -6.66 -15.31 -2.95
C VAL A 248 -6.67 -14.21 -1.89
N ILE A 249 -5.85 -13.17 -2.05
CA ILE A 249 -5.81 -12.02 -1.15
C ILE A 249 -6.16 -10.73 -1.90
N VAL A 250 -6.83 -9.81 -1.24
CA VAL A 250 -7.32 -8.57 -1.85
C VAL A 250 -7.35 -7.46 -0.80
N ALA A 251 -6.88 -6.26 -1.13
CA ALA A 251 -7.01 -5.08 -0.28
C ALA A 251 -7.48 -3.86 -1.07
N ASP A 252 -8.38 -3.07 -0.48
CA ASP A 252 -8.98 -1.86 -1.07
C ASP A 252 -9.69 -2.00 -2.44
N PRO A 253 -10.44 -3.07 -2.72
CA PRO A 253 -10.91 -3.29 -4.09
C PRO A 253 -12.22 -2.57 -4.45
N LEU A 254 -12.93 -1.92 -3.50
CA LEU A 254 -14.32 -1.48 -3.71
C LEU A 254 -14.45 0.05 -3.67
N TYR A 255 -14.41 0.68 -4.84
CA TYR A 255 -14.63 2.12 -5.01
C TYR A 255 -15.55 2.47 -6.20
N ASP A 256 -15.96 1.49 -6.99
CA ASP A 256 -16.90 1.63 -8.11
C ASP A 256 -18.11 0.68 -7.94
N ASP A 257 -19.26 1.06 -8.49
CA ASP A 257 -20.52 0.32 -8.39
C ASP A 257 -20.49 -1.05 -9.08
N ASP A 258 -19.58 -1.29 -10.02
CA ASP A 258 -19.40 -2.59 -10.71
C ASP A 258 -18.44 -3.53 -9.97
N HIS A 259 -17.61 -3.01 -9.06
CA HIS A 259 -16.58 -3.79 -8.38
C HIS A 259 -17.09 -4.98 -7.55
N PRO A 260 -18.24 -4.92 -6.87
CA PRO A 260 -18.76 -6.09 -6.15
C PRO A 260 -18.95 -7.33 -7.04
N GLU A 261 -19.52 -7.17 -8.24
CA GLU A 261 -19.71 -8.24 -9.21
C GLU A 261 -18.38 -8.67 -9.85
N LEU A 262 -17.55 -7.71 -10.27
CA LEU A 262 -16.27 -8.00 -10.91
C LEU A 262 -15.33 -8.75 -9.97
N LEU A 263 -15.21 -8.29 -8.72
CA LEU A 263 -14.35 -8.92 -7.72
C LEU A 263 -14.85 -10.30 -7.32
N SER A 264 -16.15 -10.46 -7.05
CA SER A 264 -16.70 -11.77 -6.66
C SER A 264 -16.50 -12.82 -7.76
N SER A 265 -16.65 -12.41 -9.03
CA SER A 265 -16.33 -13.24 -10.19
C SER A 265 -14.84 -13.58 -10.27
N ALA A 266 -13.95 -12.59 -10.10
CA ALA A 266 -12.50 -12.80 -10.13
C ALA A 266 -12.04 -13.76 -9.01
N VAL A 267 -12.49 -13.56 -7.77
CA VAL A 267 -12.19 -14.47 -6.65
C VAL A 267 -12.68 -15.87 -6.97
N THR A 268 -13.92 -16.03 -7.44
CA THR A 268 -14.49 -17.34 -7.77
C THR A 268 -13.73 -18.05 -8.89
N ASN A 269 -13.35 -17.34 -9.94
CA ASN A 269 -12.64 -17.89 -11.10
C ASN A 269 -11.21 -18.34 -10.77
N HIS A 270 -10.55 -17.70 -9.80
CA HIS A 270 -9.14 -17.98 -9.50
C HIS A 270 -8.92 -18.83 -8.25
N LEU A 271 -9.83 -18.77 -7.28
CA LEU A 271 -9.76 -19.61 -6.08
C LEU A 271 -9.96 -21.09 -6.44
N SER A 272 -9.09 -21.95 -5.92
CA SER A 272 -9.15 -23.41 -6.07
C SER A 272 -10.47 -23.98 -5.52
N GLU A 273 -10.96 -25.07 -6.11
CA GLU A 273 -12.15 -25.79 -5.63
C GLU A 273 -11.90 -26.66 -4.40
N ASP A 274 -10.65 -26.71 -3.93
CA ASP A 274 -10.27 -27.43 -2.72
C ASP A 274 -11.02 -26.90 -1.48
N PRO A 275 -11.62 -27.76 -0.64
CA PRO A 275 -12.26 -27.37 0.62
C PRO A 275 -11.39 -26.49 1.53
N ASP A 276 -10.06 -26.65 1.47
CA ASP A 276 -9.10 -25.90 2.27
C ASP A 276 -8.73 -24.54 1.68
N ALA A 277 -9.13 -24.24 0.44
CA ALA A 277 -8.85 -22.96 -0.20
C ALA A 277 -9.54 -21.80 0.52
N ARG A 278 -8.88 -20.65 0.59
CA ARG A 278 -9.37 -19.46 1.29
C ARG A 278 -9.26 -18.22 0.42
N ALA A 279 -10.18 -17.28 0.60
CA ALA A 279 -10.03 -15.92 0.08
C ALA A 279 -10.06 -14.93 1.24
N ILE A 280 -9.14 -13.96 1.25
CA ILE A 280 -9.04 -12.94 2.29
C ILE A 280 -9.19 -11.58 1.64
N ILE A 281 -10.16 -10.80 2.09
CA ILE A 281 -10.49 -9.52 1.49
C ILE A 281 -10.52 -8.48 2.60
N MET A 282 -9.80 -7.37 2.41
CA MET A 282 -9.89 -6.18 3.26
C MET A 282 -10.49 -5.01 2.46
N VAL A 283 -11.52 -4.38 3.01
CA VAL A 283 -12.21 -3.23 2.42
C VAL A 283 -12.28 -2.09 3.45
N PRO A 284 -11.69 -0.92 3.16
CA PRO A 284 -11.93 0.29 3.96
C PRO A 284 -13.36 0.80 3.73
N GLN A 285 -14.03 1.12 4.83
CA GLN A 285 -15.42 1.61 4.86
C GLN A 285 -15.44 3.11 5.14
N ARG A 286 -14.92 3.87 4.17
CA ARG A 286 -14.72 5.33 4.24
C ARG A 286 -16.03 6.11 4.40
N ASP A 287 -17.09 5.65 3.74
CA ASP A 287 -18.35 6.36 3.63
C ASP A 287 -19.56 5.38 3.49
N SER A 288 -20.76 5.91 3.24
CA SER A 288 -21.95 5.10 3.02
C SER A 288 -21.88 4.29 1.71
N THR A 289 -21.14 4.77 0.71
CA THR A 289 -20.96 4.11 -0.58
C THR A 289 -20.12 2.84 -0.43
N THR A 290 -18.90 2.95 0.08
CA THR A 290 -17.99 1.81 0.35
C THR A 290 -18.63 0.77 1.28
N LYS A 291 -19.42 1.20 2.28
CA LYS A 291 -20.25 0.29 3.10
C LYS A 291 -21.30 -0.48 2.29
N ARG A 292 -22.02 0.22 1.40
CA ARG A 292 -22.99 -0.39 0.47
C ARG A 292 -22.33 -1.38 -0.49
N LEU A 293 -21.19 -1.00 -1.07
CA LEU A 293 -20.40 -1.88 -1.96
C LEU A 293 -19.92 -3.13 -1.22
N THR A 294 -19.42 -2.98 0.02
CA THR A 294 -19.01 -4.11 0.88
C THR A 294 -20.17 -5.07 1.13
N ALA A 295 -21.35 -4.55 1.47
CA ALA A 295 -22.54 -5.38 1.70
C ALA A 295 -22.94 -6.16 0.43
N ARG A 296 -22.98 -5.47 -0.73
CA ARG A 296 -23.29 -6.10 -2.02
C ARG A 296 -22.27 -7.18 -2.38
N PHE A 297 -20.98 -6.93 -2.20
CA PHE A 297 -19.91 -7.91 -2.43
C PHE A 297 -20.08 -9.14 -1.54
N ARG A 298 -20.35 -8.95 -0.24
CA ARG A 298 -20.58 -10.07 0.70
C ARG A 298 -21.76 -10.93 0.27
N THR A 299 -22.89 -10.32 -0.12
CA THR A 299 -24.05 -11.04 -0.66
C THR A 299 -23.66 -11.85 -1.90
N ARG A 300 -22.93 -11.26 -2.85
CA ARG A 300 -22.47 -11.96 -4.07
C ARG A 300 -21.56 -13.15 -3.78
N MET A 301 -20.68 -13.04 -2.77
CA MET A 301 -19.79 -14.13 -2.38
C MET A 301 -20.55 -15.32 -1.77
N VAL A 302 -21.63 -15.06 -1.03
CA VAL A 302 -22.40 -16.10 -0.31
C VAL A 302 -23.53 -16.69 -1.15
N GLU A 303 -24.16 -15.90 -2.02
CA GLU A 303 -25.33 -16.28 -2.81
C GLU A 303 -25.01 -16.47 -4.30
N GLY A 304 -23.74 -16.32 -4.70
CA GLY A 304 -23.30 -16.44 -6.08
C GLY A 304 -23.33 -17.86 -6.65
N VAL A 305 -22.88 -18.00 -7.89
CA VAL A 305 -22.89 -19.27 -8.65
C VAL A 305 -22.07 -20.36 -7.96
N SER A 306 -20.97 -19.98 -7.32
CA SER A 306 -20.13 -20.88 -6.52
C SER A 306 -20.01 -20.27 -5.11
N PRO A 307 -20.99 -20.54 -4.23
CA PRO A 307 -21.12 -19.84 -2.97
C PRO A 307 -19.97 -20.19 -2.02
N LEU A 308 -19.47 -19.16 -1.34
CA LEU A 308 -18.48 -19.27 -0.28
C LEU A 308 -19.14 -18.93 1.06
N ARG A 309 -18.63 -19.48 2.15
CA ARG A 309 -19.05 -19.10 3.50
C ARG A 309 -18.03 -18.15 4.12
N VAL A 310 -18.52 -17.18 4.89
CA VAL A 310 -17.67 -16.37 5.78
C VAL A 310 -17.23 -17.25 6.93
N LEU A 311 -15.93 -17.43 7.10
CA LEU A 311 -15.33 -18.21 8.18
C LEU A 311 -14.97 -17.34 9.37
N GLU A 312 -14.49 -16.13 9.09
CA GLU A 312 -14.02 -15.17 10.07
C GLU A 312 -14.16 -13.76 9.49
N GLU A 313 -14.49 -12.78 10.32
CA GLU A 313 -14.49 -11.37 9.94
C GLU A 313 -14.24 -10.46 11.13
N HIS A 314 -13.58 -9.33 10.88
CA HIS A 314 -13.29 -8.32 11.88
C HIS A 314 -13.31 -6.92 11.24
N THR A 315 -13.37 -5.90 12.10
CA THR A 315 -13.19 -4.51 11.71
C THR A 315 -12.05 -3.91 12.51
N LEU A 316 -11.11 -3.24 11.83
CA LEU A 316 -9.95 -2.59 12.43
C LEU A 316 -9.90 -1.13 12.01
N ALA A 317 -9.49 -0.25 12.92
CA ALA A 317 -9.21 1.14 12.58
C ALA A 317 -7.85 1.25 11.86
N CYS A 318 -7.80 2.08 10.82
CA CYS A 318 -6.60 2.36 10.03
C CYS A 318 -6.48 3.87 9.79
N GLN A 319 -5.25 4.31 9.53
CA GLN A 319 -5.00 5.61 8.91
C GLN A 319 -4.72 5.37 7.43
N ASP A 320 -5.37 6.15 6.57
CA ASP A 320 -5.03 6.19 5.15
C ASP A 320 -4.92 7.65 4.69
N ASP A 321 -4.33 7.82 3.51
CA ASP A 321 -4.12 9.15 2.92
C ASP A 321 -5.31 9.53 2.00
N TRP A 322 -6.54 9.13 2.35
CA TRP A 322 -7.72 9.36 1.50
C TRP A 322 -8.22 10.81 1.59
N ASP A 323 -8.35 11.35 2.80
CA ASP A 323 -8.75 12.74 3.00
C ASP A 323 -7.51 13.63 3.23
N GLU A 324 -7.44 14.76 2.53
CA GLU A 324 -6.32 15.72 2.64
C GLU A 324 -6.51 16.73 3.79
N ASP A 325 -7.65 16.68 4.47
CA ASP A 325 -7.94 17.53 5.63
C ASP A 325 -7.16 17.05 6.87
N GLU A 326 -6.61 17.99 7.64
CA GLU A 326 -5.72 17.75 8.79
C GLU A 326 -6.36 16.93 9.95
N GLU A 327 -7.63 16.55 9.81
CA GLU A 327 -8.40 15.66 10.65
C GLU A 327 -8.72 14.32 9.96
N THR A 328 -7.79 13.65 9.27
CA THR A 328 -8.04 12.31 8.70
C THR A 328 -8.66 11.39 9.77
N PRO A 329 -9.96 11.05 9.67
CA PRO A 329 -10.61 10.20 10.66
C PRO A 329 -10.04 8.79 10.53
N GLU A 330 -10.04 8.03 11.63
CA GLU A 330 -9.70 6.61 11.58
C GLU A 330 -10.68 5.89 10.65
N VAL A 331 -10.19 5.42 9.50
CA VAL A 331 -10.96 4.65 8.54
C VAL A 331 -11.17 3.25 9.09
N GLN A 332 -12.44 2.84 9.20
CA GLN A 332 -12.77 1.48 9.62
C GLN A 332 -12.57 0.53 8.44
N CYS A 333 -11.67 -0.42 8.57
CA CYS A 333 -11.39 -1.45 7.57
C CYS A 333 -12.03 -2.76 7.99
N TRP A 334 -13.04 -3.20 7.24
CA TRP A 334 -13.58 -4.55 7.38
C TRP A 334 -12.64 -5.52 6.67
N TRP A 335 -12.34 -6.67 7.28
CA TRP A 335 -11.75 -7.78 6.57
C TRP A 335 -12.45 -9.09 6.89
N GLY A 336 -12.52 -9.96 5.89
CA GLY A 336 -13.20 -11.24 5.98
C GLY A 336 -12.41 -12.36 5.32
N VAL A 337 -12.50 -13.55 5.91
CA VAL A 337 -11.99 -14.81 5.35
C VAL A 337 -13.17 -15.62 4.84
N PHE A 338 -13.10 -16.00 3.58
CA PHE A 338 -14.06 -16.86 2.91
C PHE A 338 -13.46 -18.24 2.65
N GLY A 339 -14.28 -19.27 2.74
CA GLY A 339 -13.91 -20.65 2.39
C GLY A 339 -15.02 -21.35 1.61
N ARG A 340 -14.67 -22.49 1.01
CA ARG A 340 -15.63 -23.34 0.29
C ARG A 340 -16.71 -23.87 1.26
N GLN A 341 -17.93 -24.01 0.75
CA GLN A 341 -19.00 -24.71 1.48
C GLN A 341 -18.79 -26.23 1.34
N ASP A 342 -19.00 -26.96 2.43
CA ASP A 342 -18.91 -28.42 2.43
C ASP A 342 -20.07 -28.99 1.60
N LYS A 343 -19.76 -29.83 0.60
CA LYS A 343 -20.76 -30.41 -0.32
C LYS A 343 -21.89 -31.17 0.41
N ASP A 344 -21.63 -31.67 1.62
CA ASP A 344 -22.59 -32.45 2.43
C ASP A 344 -23.68 -31.58 3.09
N SER A 345 -23.50 -30.26 3.16
CA SER A 345 -24.50 -29.34 3.73
C SER A 345 -25.64 -28.99 2.75
N LEU A 346 -25.46 -29.26 1.45
CA LEU A 346 -26.47 -29.05 0.40
C LEU A 346 -27.46 -30.23 0.25
N SER A 347 -27.17 -31.41 0.81
CA SER A 347 -28.06 -32.58 0.77
C SER A 347 -29.04 -32.67 1.93
N LEU A 348 -28.89 -31.85 2.98
CA LEU A 348 -29.77 -31.82 4.16
C LEU A 348 -30.86 -30.73 4.08
N SER A 349 -30.88 -29.95 3.00
CA SER A 349 -31.81 -28.84 2.78
C SER A 349 -32.73 -29.04 1.56
N LYS A 350 -32.83 -30.26 1.03
CA LYS A 350 -33.82 -30.64 0.00
C LYS A 350 -34.91 -31.55 0.55
#